data_AF-A0A133VAI4-F1
#
_entry.id   AF-A0A133VAI4-F1
#
_cell.length_a   1.000
_cell.length_b   1.000
_cell.length_c   1.000
_cell.angle_alpha   90.00
_cell.angle_beta   90.00
_cell.angle_gamma   90.00
#
_symmetry.space_group_name_H-M   'P 1'
#
loop_
_entity.id
_entity.type
_entity.pdbx_description
1 polymer ?
#
loop_
_entity_poly.entity_id
_entity_poly.type
_entity_poly.pdbx_seq_one_letter_code
_entity_poly.pdbx_strand_id
1 'polypeptide(L)'
;MTRNWREYNGKLVKRGEFYLSPDFLDSWDEELEEMNRGKIGRPYEFPESFVQFAALWYEFFHLPYRQLEGVLRKLGSLFPELKASDYSTLWHRFKDLKIEVPKSNVIIVAVDSTGIKVTNRGEWMRKTHRGERGGWIKVHVAVDVESKEILSIEVTDEKTGDSEVFEDLVEDLDPKDCLGDGGYDSEKVFKILEKKGVGSPGIKIRKNARTGLSPRGQAAKEFQELGHEEWKKKHEYGKRWAVEGFFSAVKRCFGETVRAASPAGMVREVKRKFGLYNLVTKI
;
A
#
# COMPACT_ATOMS: atom_id res chain seq x y z
N MET A 1 17.73 10.38 -19.19
CA MET A 1 17.80 11.15 -17.92
C MET A 1 18.90 10.58 -17.06
N THR A 2 19.91 11.38 -16.76
CA THR A 2 20.99 11.03 -15.81
C THR A 2 20.42 11.07 -14.40
N ARG A 3 20.41 9.93 -13.71
CA ARG A 3 19.87 9.82 -12.35
C ARG A 3 20.74 10.64 -11.40
N ASN A 4 20.18 11.67 -10.75
CA ASN A 4 20.90 12.45 -9.75
C ASN A 4 21.08 11.64 -8.46
N TRP A 5 22.15 10.85 -8.42
CA TRP A 5 22.45 9.98 -7.29
C TRP A 5 22.64 10.73 -5.98
N ARG A 6 23.12 11.97 -6.03
CA ARG A 6 23.35 12.79 -4.83
C ARG A 6 22.04 13.17 -4.16
N GLU A 7 21.08 13.64 -4.94
CA GLU A 7 19.74 13.97 -4.44
C GLU A 7 19.02 12.73 -3.93
N TYR A 8 19.05 11.63 -4.70
CA TYR A 8 18.45 10.36 -4.30
C TYR A 8 19.02 9.82 -2.98
N ASN A 9 20.36 9.80 -2.85
CA ASN A 9 21.00 9.38 -1.61
C ASN A 9 20.68 10.32 -0.45
N GLY A 10 20.59 11.63 -0.70
CA GLY A 10 20.14 12.61 0.30
C GLY A 10 18.74 12.30 0.83
N LYS A 11 17.78 11.97 -0.04
CA LYS A 11 16.43 11.53 0.36
C LYS A 11 16.46 10.25 1.21
N LEU A 12 17.33 9.30 0.87
CA LEU A 12 17.49 8.07 1.68
C LEU A 12 18.06 8.35 3.08
N VAL A 13 18.97 9.31 3.22
CA VAL A 13 19.51 9.71 4.53
C VAL A 13 18.43 10.40 5.36
N LYS A 14 17.72 11.38 4.78
CA LYS A 14 16.60 12.08 5.44
C LYS A 14 15.49 11.15 5.90
N ARG A 15 15.22 10.09 5.15
CA ARG A 15 14.29 9.04 5.57
C ARG A 15 14.69 8.41 6.91
N GLY A 16 16.00 8.25 7.16
CA GLY A 16 16.54 7.77 8.42
C GLY A 16 16.17 8.68 9.60
N GLU A 17 16.27 10.00 9.39
CA GLU A 17 15.92 11.03 10.38
C GLU A 17 14.44 10.97 10.73
N PHE A 18 13.56 10.76 9.74
CA PHE A 18 12.12 10.66 9.97
C PHE A 18 11.71 9.59 10.98
N TYR A 19 12.40 8.43 10.98
CA TYR A 19 12.09 7.39 11.96
C TYR A 19 12.32 7.84 13.40
N LEU A 20 13.12 8.87 13.63
CA LEU A 20 13.46 9.39 14.95
C LEU A 20 12.99 10.83 15.17
N SER A 21 12.24 11.41 14.23
CA SER A 21 11.87 12.82 14.29
C SER A 21 10.76 13.06 15.33
N PRO A 22 10.98 13.92 16.34
CA PRO A 22 9.96 14.25 17.32
C PRO A 22 9.07 15.42 16.87
N ASP A 23 9.09 15.83 15.59
CA ASP A 23 8.39 17.02 15.07
C ASP A 23 6.89 17.07 15.41
N PHE A 24 6.25 15.91 15.65
CA PHE A 24 4.85 15.84 16.09
C PHE A 24 4.62 16.44 17.49
N LEU A 25 5.67 16.65 18.29
CA LEU A 25 5.56 17.31 19.59
C LEU A 25 5.20 18.79 19.44
N ASP A 26 5.65 19.44 18.37
CA ASP A 26 5.40 20.87 18.13
C ASP A 26 3.91 21.17 17.94
N SER A 27 3.16 20.23 17.36
CA SER A 27 1.71 20.35 17.11
C SER A 27 0.85 19.51 18.06
N TRP A 28 1.44 18.97 19.13
CA TRP A 28 0.77 17.96 19.97
C TRP A 28 -0.57 18.43 20.54
N ASP A 29 -0.56 19.58 21.21
CA ASP A 29 -1.74 20.11 21.89
C ASP A 29 -2.77 20.63 20.88
N GLU A 30 -2.34 21.33 19.83
CA GLU A 30 -3.21 21.86 18.78
C GLU A 30 -3.97 20.73 18.05
N GLU A 31 -3.27 19.67 17.67
CA GLU A 31 -3.88 18.49 17.03
C GLU A 31 -4.85 17.80 17.98
N LEU A 32 -4.49 17.65 19.26
CA LEU A 32 -5.34 16.99 20.24
C LEU A 32 -6.62 17.78 20.52
N GLU A 33 -6.55 19.11 20.57
CA GLU A 33 -7.70 20.00 20.68
C GLU A 33 -8.63 19.86 19.46
N GLU A 34 -8.08 19.83 18.25
CA GLU A 34 -8.85 19.63 17.03
C GLU A 34 -9.55 18.26 17.02
N MET A 35 -8.82 17.19 17.32
CA MET A 35 -9.36 15.82 17.37
C MET A 35 -10.49 15.65 18.40
N ASN A 36 -10.46 16.42 19.48
CA ASN A 36 -11.46 16.37 20.54
C ASN A 36 -12.60 17.39 20.36
N ARG A 37 -12.50 18.27 19.36
CA ARG A 37 -13.51 19.30 19.11
C ARG A 37 -14.86 18.67 18.77
N GLY A 38 -15.85 18.89 19.64
CA GLY A 38 -17.20 18.35 19.47
C GLY A 38 -17.30 16.82 19.64
N LYS A 39 -16.24 16.16 20.14
CA LYS A 39 -16.25 14.71 20.34
C LYS A 39 -17.19 14.33 21.49
N ILE A 40 -18.10 13.40 21.23
CA ILE A 40 -18.98 12.81 22.25
C ILE A 40 -18.31 11.54 22.80
N GLY A 41 -18.20 11.44 24.13
CA GLY A 41 -17.55 10.31 24.82
C GLY A 41 -16.18 10.67 25.40
N ARG A 42 -15.35 9.66 25.70
CA ARG A 42 -14.01 9.88 26.27
C ARG A 42 -13.12 10.63 25.27
N PRO A 43 -12.48 11.75 25.66
CA PRO A 43 -11.50 12.45 24.82
C PRO A 43 -10.31 11.56 24.47
N TYR A 44 -9.70 11.81 23.31
CA TYR A 44 -8.37 11.32 22.99
C TYR A 44 -7.34 11.97 23.91
N GLU A 45 -6.35 11.18 24.33
CA GLU A 45 -5.23 11.65 25.14
C GLU A 45 -3.93 11.80 24.35
N PHE A 46 -3.91 11.33 23.10
CA PHE A 46 -2.74 11.29 22.25
C PHE A 46 -3.14 11.72 20.83
N PRO A 47 -2.35 12.59 20.17
CA PRO A 47 -2.60 12.99 18.79
C PRO A 47 -2.45 11.81 17.82
N GLU A 48 -2.99 11.94 16.61
CA GLU A 48 -2.89 10.92 15.57
C GLU A 48 -1.45 10.84 15.03
N SER A 49 -0.74 11.96 14.93
CA SER A 49 0.68 12.03 14.58
C SER A 49 1.56 11.16 15.51
N PHE A 50 1.34 11.22 16.82
CA PHE A 50 2.01 10.34 17.78
C PHE A 50 1.67 8.86 17.55
N VAL A 51 0.40 8.56 17.25
CA VAL A 51 -0.02 7.18 16.96
C VAL A 51 0.62 6.68 15.67
N GLN A 52 0.76 7.52 14.64
CA GLN A 52 1.47 7.21 13.40
C GLN A 52 2.96 6.95 13.68
N PHE A 53 3.62 7.79 14.49
CA PHE A 53 5.00 7.59 14.93
C PHE A 53 5.15 6.25 15.67
N ALA A 54 4.29 5.95 16.64
CA ALA A 54 4.31 4.69 17.37
C ALA A 54 4.05 3.48 16.44
N ALA A 55 3.15 3.62 15.47
CA ALA A 55 2.84 2.59 14.49
C ALA A 55 4.01 2.33 13.53
N LEU A 56 4.73 3.38 13.14
CA LEU A 56 5.94 3.29 12.35
C LEU A 56 6.99 2.45 13.08
N TRP A 57 7.24 2.74 14.36
CA TRP A 57 8.18 1.97 15.19
C TRP A 57 7.72 0.53 15.39
N TYR A 58 6.44 0.32 15.62
CA TYR A 58 5.83 -1.00 15.77
C TYR A 58 6.07 -1.88 14.55
N GLU A 59 5.92 -1.33 13.34
CA GLU A 59 6.10 -2.08 12.10
C GLU A 59 7.57 -2.20 11.69
N PHE A 60 8.33 -1.11 11.76
CA PHE A 60 9.71 -1.03 11.29
C PHE A 60 10.68 -1.83 12.15
N PHE A 61 10.58 -1.70 13.48
CA PHE A 61 11.42 -2.45 14.42
C PHE A 61 10.81 -3.80 14.83
N HIS A 62 9.66 -4.16 14.26
CA HIS A 62 8.93 -5.39 14.58
C HIS A 62 8.64 -5.59 16.08
N LEU A 63 8.47 -4.48 16.82
CA LEU A 63 8.26 -4.52 18.27
C LEU A 63 6.87 -5.08 18.61
N PRO A 64 6.74 -6.01 19.57
CA PRO A 64 5.47 -6.30 20.23
C PRO A 64 4.97 -5.08 21.01
N TYR A 65 3.65 -4.93 21.18
CA TYR A 65 3.03 -3.77 21.83
C TYR A 65 3.62 -3.40 23.21
N ARG A 66 3.95 -4.39 24.04
CA ARG A 66 4.56 -4.15 25.36
C ARG A 66 6.00 -3.65 25.28
N GLN A 67 6.77 -4.09 24.27
CA GLN A 67 8.11 -3.56 24.04
C GLN A 67 8.02 -2.14 23.49
N LEU A 68 7.07 -1.87 22.60
CA LEU A 68 6.81 -0.52 22.09
C LEU A 68 6.47 0.46 23.23
N GLU A 69 5.60 0.07 24.17
CA GLU A 69 5.34 0.87 25.37
C GLU A 69 6.62 1.14 26.17
N GLY A 70 7.45 0.11 26.40
CA GLY A 70 8.74 0.27 27.09
C GLY A 70 9.67 1.26 26.39
N VAL A 71 9.72 1.21 25.05
CA VAL A 71 10.48 2.14 24.22
C VAL A 71 9.93 3.57 24.35
N LEU A 72 8.62 3.77 24.22
CA LEU A 72 7.98 5.09 24.35
C LEU A 72 8.17 5.68 25.75
N ARG A 73 8.10 4.86 26.81
CA ARG A 73 8.44 5.27 28.18
C ARG A 73 9.89 5.73 28.30
N LYS A 74 10.83 5.01 27.67
CA LYS A 74 12.24 5.41 27.67
C LYS A 74 12.45 6.69 26.89
N LEU A 75 11.78 6.88 25.75
CA LEU A 75 11.81 8.13 25.00
C LEU A 75 11.25 9.30 25.81
N GLY A 76 10.12 9.13 26.49
CA GLY A 76 9.58 10.17 27.39
C GLY A 76 10.53 10.56 28.53
N SER A 77 11.41 9.64 28.97
CA SER A 77 12.47 10.00 29.93
C SER A 77 13.60 10.84 29.35
N LEU A 78 13.76 10.85 28.01
CA LEU A 78 14.75 11.65 27.28
C LEU A 78 14.15 12.96 26.75
N PHE A 79 12.86 12.95 26.42
CA PHE A 79 12.07 14.07 25.93
C PHE A 79 10.86 14.27 26.85
N PRO A 80 10.97 15.12 27.90
CA PRO A 80 9.92 15.27 28.92
C PRO A 80 8.55 15.73 28.39
N GLU A 81 8.53 16.37 27.23
CA GLU A 81 7.31 16.78 26.51
C GLU A 81 6.54 15.58 25.95
N LEU A 82 7.20 14.45 25.71
CA LEU A 82 6.59 13.24 25.19
C LEU A 82 5.90 12.45 26.31
N LYS A 83 4.56 12.48 26.31
CA LYS A 83 3.75 11.59 27.13
C LYS A 83 3.73 10.18 26.52
N ALA A 84 4.20 9.18 27.26
CA ALA A 84 4.16 7.79 26.81
C ALA A 84 2.76 7.17 26.94
N SER A 85 2.29 6.50 25.88
CA SER A 85 1.07 5.70 25.90
C SER A 85 1.33 4.27 26.37
N ASP A 86 0.33 3.66 27.00
CA ASP A 86 0.33 2.23 27.33
C ASP A 86 -0.02 1.36 26.10
N TYR A 87 0.32 0.07 26.19
CA TYR A 87 0.15 -0.89 25.11
C TYR A 87 -1.31 -1.10 24.71
N SER A 88 -2.25 -0.98 25.66
CA SER A 88 -3.68 -1.24 25.40
C SER A 88 -4.29 -0.08 24.63
N THR A 89 -3.95 1.16 25.00
CA THR A 89 -4.31 2.36 24.26
C THR A 89 -3.78 2.32 22.84
N LEU A 90 -2.50 1.97 22.65
CA LEU A 90 -1.91 1.83 21.30
C LEU A 90 -2.60 0.73 20.48
N TRP A 91 -2.93 -0.41 21.08
CA TRP A 91 -3.65 -1.49 20.39
C TRP A 91 -5.01 -1.03 19.86
N HIS A 92 -5.76 -0.28 20.66
CA HIS A 92 -7.03 0.31 20.23
C HIS A 92 -6.82 1.36 19.13
N ARG A 93 -5.84 2.26 19.29
CA ARG A 93 -5.58 3.31 18.30
C ARG A 93 -5.08 2.77 16.96
N PHE A 94 -4.23 1.74 16.94
CA PHE A 94 -3.73 1.14 15.70
C PHE A 94 -4.82 0.42 14.89
N LYS A 95 -5.91 0.02 15.55
CA LYS A 95 -7.07 -0.58 14.89
C LYS A 95 -7.85 0.44 14.07
N ASP A 96 -7.91 1.68 14.57
CA ASP A 96 -8.69 2.78 14.01
C ASP A 96 -7.84 3.77 13.20
N LEU A 97 -6.52 3.57 13.18
CA LEU A 97 -5.55 4.37 12.43
C LEU A 97 -5.93 4.38 10.94
N LYS A 98 -6.36 5.55 10.48
CA LYS A 98 -6.61 5.79 9.06
C LYS A 98 -5.33 6.30 8.43
N ILE A 99 -4.92 5.69 7.32
CA ILE A 99 -3.80 6.23 6.54
C ILE A 99 -4.38 6.79 5.26
N GLU A 100 -4.27 8.10 5.13
CA GLU A 100 -4.76 8.79 3.96
C GLU A 100 -3.86 8.50 2.77
N VAL A 101 -4.49 8.05 1.70
CA VAL A 101 -3.87 7.93 0.40
C VAL A 101 -4.03 9.28 -0.31
N PRO A 102 -2.94 9.93 -0.74
CA PRO A 102 -3.02 11.22 -1.40
C PRO A 102 -3.85 11.16 -2.69
N LYS A 103 -4.72 12.15 -2.87
CA LYS A 103 -5.38 12.42 -4.14
C LYS A 103 -4.41 13.20 -5.02
N SER A 104 -3.62 12.49 -5.83
CA SER A 104 -2.75 13.11 -6.84
C SER A 104 -3.51 13.33 -8.14
N ASN A 105 -3.03 14.24 -8.99
CA ASN A 105 -3.46 14.32 -10.40
C ASN A 105 -2.84 13.13 -11.14
N VAL A 106 -3.51 11.98 -11.05
CA VAL A 106 -3.04 10.71 -11.60
C VAL A 106 -2.90 10.78 -13.11
N ILE A 107 -1.70 10.54 -13.63
CA ILE A 107 -1.44 10.49 -15.08
C ILE A 107 -1.43 9.03 -15.54
N ILE A 108 -0.55 8.20 -14.96
CA ILE A 108 -0.39 6.79 -15.34
C ILE A 108 -0.42 5.95 -14.06
N VAL A 109 -1.37 5.01 -14.00
CA VAL A 109 -1.49 4.07 -12.87
C VAL A 109 -0.79 2.77 -13.23
N ALA A 110 0.02 2.23 -12.33
CA ALA A 110 0.46 0.85 -12.40
C ALA A 110 -0.30 0.02 -11.36
N VAL A 111 -0.94 -1.07 -11.80
CA VAL A 111 -1.62 -2.04 -10.93
C VAL A 111 -0.86 -3.35 -10.89
N ASP A 112 -0.74 -3.93 -9.71
CA ASP A 112 -0.17 -5.26 -9.51
C ASP A 112 -0.60 -5.81 -8.14
N SER A 113 -0.38 -7.10 -7.93
CA SER A 113 -0.67 -7.76 -6.66
C SER A 113 0.55 -8.52 -6.12
N THR A 114 0.59 -8.72 -4.80
CA THR A 114 1.65 -9.48 -4.15
C THR A 114 1.12 -10.30 -2.97
N GLY A 115 1.77 -11.44 -2.71
CA GLY A 115 1.50 -12.24 -1.53
C GLY A 115 2.23 -11.72 -0.28
N ILE A 116 1.52 -11.68 0.84
CA ILE A 116 2.07 -11.50 2.19
C ILE A 116 1.78 -12.76 3.00
N LYS A 117 2.81 -13.29 3.66
CA LYS A 117 2.71 -14.56 4.39
C LYS A 117 2.00 -14.35 5.72
N VAL A 118 1.05 -15.20 6.05
CA VAL A 118 0.49 -15.22 7.40
C VAL A 118 1.52 -15.87 8.33
N THR A 119 2.04 -15.13 9.33
CA THR A 119 2.88 -15.78 10.34
C THR A 119 2.02 -16.75 11.12
N ASN A 120 2.22 -18.04 10.84
CA ASN A 120 1.44 -19.10 11.42
C ASN A 120 2.12 -19.50 12.75
N ARG A 121 1.44 -19.33 13.89
CA ARG A 121 1.55 -20.33 14.98
C ARG A 121 0.88 -21.68 14.58
N GLY A 122 0.78 -21.98 13.29
CA GLY A 122 0.53 -23.32 12.77
C GLY A 122 -0.90 -23.87 12.84
N GLU A 123 -1.89 -23.22 13.46
CA GLU A 123 -3.13 -23.94 13.83
C GLU A 123 -4.46 -23.42 13.25
N TRP A 124 -4.60 -22.18 12.79
CA TRP A 124 -5.95 -21.68 12.41
C TRP A 124 -6.44 -22.14 11.02
N MET A 125 -5.54 -22.43 10.08
CA MET A 125 -5.91 -23.09 8.79
C MET A 125 -5.81 -24.62 8.83
N ARG A 126 -5.70 -25.25 10.01
CA ARG A 126 -5.68 -26.72 10.10
C ARG A 126 -7.06 -27.35 10.28
N LYS A 127 -8.12 -26.57 10.55
CA LYS A 127 -9.40 -27.14 10.97
C LYS A 127 -10.49 -27.31 9.92
N THR A 128 -10.32 -26.87 8.68
CA THR A 128 -11.37 -27.09 7.68
C THR A 128 -10.78 -27.43 6.31
N HIS A 129 -10.69 -28.73 6.04
CA HIS A 129 -10.47 -29.35 4.72
C HIS A 129 -9.06 -29.27 4.09
N ARG A 130 -8.41 -30.44 4.02
CA ARG A 130 -7.41 -30.84 3.02
C ARG A 130 -6.08 -30.06 2.97
N GLY A 131 -5.15 -30.34 3.88
CA GLY A 131 -3.72 -30.43 3.56
C GLY A 131 -3.03 -29.31 2.76
N GLU A 132 -3.48 -28.05 2.85
CA GLU A 132 -2.94 -26.94 2.07
C GLU A 132 -1.82 -26.17 2.82
N ARG A 133 -0.82 -25.75 2.05
CA ARG A 133 0.42 -25.10 2.49
C ARG A 133 0.12 -23.71 3.10
N GLY A 134 1.03 -23.19 3.93
CA GLY A 134 0.81 -21.99 4.77
C GLY A 134 0.18 -20.80 4.03
N GLY A 135 -0.83 -20.19 4.66
CA GLY A 135 -1.72 -19.23 4.02
C GLY A 135 -1.04 -17.90 3.70
N TRP A 136 -1.31 -17.41 2.51
CA TRP A 136 -0.95 -16.07 2.08
C TRP A 136 -2.22 -15.23 2.00
N ILE A 137 -2.08 -13.94 2.26
CA ILE A 137 -3.06 -12.94 1.85
C ILE A 137 -2.52 -12.22 0.64
N LYS A 138 -3.40 -11.88 -0.29
CA LYS A 138 -3.05 -11.16 -1.51
C LYS A 138 -3.32 -9.68 -1.30
N VAL A 139 -2.35 -8.85 -1.66
CA VAL A 139 -2.43 -7.40 -1.55
C VAL A 139 -2.35 -6.84 -2.96
N HIS A 140 -3.40 -6.15 -3.37
CA HIS A 140 -3.50 -5.49 -4.66
C HIS A 140 -3.32 -4.00 -4.44
N VAL A 141 -2.53 -3.35 -5.29
CA VAL A 141 -2.31 -1.91 -5.16
C VAL A 141 -2.38 -1.24 -6.52
N ALA A 142 -2.84 0.00 -6.51
CA ALA A 142 -2.64 0.96 -7.59
C ALA A 142 -1.57 1.95 -7.15
N VAL A 143 -0.58 2.23 -7.98
CA VAL A 143 0.52 3.16 -7.71
C VAL A 143 0.61 4.17 -8.85
N ASP A 144 0.76 5.45 -8.51
CA ASP A 144 1.07 6.48 -9.50
C ASP A 144 2.51 6.28 -9.99
N VAL A 145 2.69 6.15 -11.29
CA VAL A 145 4.00 5.83 -11.88
C VAL A 145 5.04 6.94 -11.67
N GLU A 146 4.60 8.19 -11.65
CA GLU A 146 5.49 9.35 -11.54
C GLU A 146 5.96 9.57 -10.09
N SER A 147 5.00 9.77 -9.18
CA SER A 147 5.29 9.99 -7.76
C SER A 147 5.70 8.73 -7.02
N LYS A 148 5.31 7.54 -7.52
CA LYS A 148 5.42 6.23 -6.86
C LYS A 148 4.63 6.13 -5.55
N GLU A 149 3.66 7.01 -5.38
CA GLU A 149 2.73 6.96 -4.26
C GLU A 149 1.67 5.89 -4.50
N ILE A 150 1.27 5.23 -3.41
CA ILE A 150 0.10 4.36 -3.45
C ILE A 150 -1.15 5.21 -3.67
N LEU A 151 -2.06 4.75 -4.52
CA LEU A 151 -3.33 5.40 -4.88
C LEU A 151 -4.55 4.62 -4.37
N SER A 152 -4.46 3.30 -4.36
CA SER A 152 -5.49 2.42 -3.81
C SER A 152 -4.86 1.11 -3.33
N ILE A 153 -5.52 0.46 -2.38
CA ILE A 153 -5.09 -0.80 -1.80
C ILE A 153 -6.27 -1.68 -1.40
N GLU A 154 -6.27 -2.89 -1.94
CA GLU A 154 -7.20 -3.94 -1.55
C GLU A 154 -6.50 -5.21 -1.10
N VAL A 155 -7.13 -5.90 -0.14
CA VAL A 155 -6.57 -7.10 0.49
C VAL A 155 -7.59 -8.21 0.40
N THR A 156 -7.21 -9.30 -0.27
CA THR A 156 -8.07 -10.46 -0.50
C THR A 156 -7.40 -11.74 -0.04
N ASP A 157 -8.12 -12.85 -0.13
CA ASP A 157 -7.50 -14.16 -0.02
C ASP A 157 -6.66 -14.50 -1.27
N GLU A 158 -5.94 -15.61 -1.20
CA GLU A 158 -5.05 -16.09 -2.26
C GLU A 158 -5.79 -16.47 -3.56
N LYS A 159 -7.08 -16.85 -3.46
CA LYS A 159 -7.87 -17.43 -4.55
C LYS A 159 -8.50 -16.36 -5.44
N THR A 160 -8.74 -15.16 -4.93
CA THR A 160 -9.28 -14.04 -5.71
C THR A 160 -8.33 -13.64 -6.84
N GLY A 161 -8.82 -13.58 -8.08
CA GLY A 161 -8.05 -13.14 -9.24
C GLY A 161 -7.86 -11.62 -9.30
N ASP A 162 -6.75 -11.15 -9.88
CA ASP A 162 -6.40 -9.72 -9.89
C ASP A 162 -7.42 -8.88 -10.65
N SER A 163 -7.95 -9.41 -11.77
CA SER A 163 -9.03 -8.78 -12.53
C SER A 163 -10.36 -8.64 -11.79
N GLU A 164 -10.62 -9.43 -10.74
CA GLU A 164 -11.86 -9.32 -9.95
C GLU A 164 -11.84 -8.07 -9.07
N VAL A 165 -10.67 -7.74 -8.53
CA VAL A 165 -10.42 -6.62 -7.60
C VAL A 165 -10.15 -5.30 -8.33
N PHE A 166 -9.90 -5.36 -9.64
CA PHE A 166 -9.49 -4.20 -10.42
C PHE A 166 -10.47 -3.02 -10.33
N GLU A 167 -11.78 -3.29 -10.31
CA GLU A 167 -12.82 -2.25 -10.23
C GLU A 167 -12.67 -1.41 -8.94
N ASP A 168 -12.53 -2.08 -7.80
CA ASP A 168 -12.35 -1.46 -6.49
C ASP A 168 -11.05 -0.64 -6.43
N LEU A 169 -9.98 -1.10 -7.09
CA LEU A 169 -8.70 -0.38 -7.12
C LEU A 169 -8.75 0.95 -7.88
N VAL A 170 -9.63 1.05 -8.88
CA VAL A 170 -9.67 2.22 -9.77
C VAL A 170 -10.96 3.02 -9.64
N GLU A 171 -11.88 2.64 -8.75
CA GLU A 171 -13.20 3.28 -8.59
C GLU A 171 -13.08 4.80 -8.47
N ASP A 172 -12.28 5.26 -7.50
CA ASP A 172 -12.03 6.67 -7.20
C ASP A 172 -10.89 7.30 -8.02
N LEU A 173 -10.38 6.62 -9.04
CA LEU A 173 -9.26 7.09 -9.87
C LEU A 173 -9.71 7.42 -11.30
N ASP A 174 -9.13 8.49 -11.86
CA ASP A 174 -9.33 8.90 -13.26
C ASP A 174 -8.01 8.83 -14.05
N PRO A 175 -7.49 7.61 -14.34
CA PRO A 175 -6.21 7.43 -15.02
C PRO A 175 -6.26 7.87 -16.48
N LYS A 176 -5.16 8.41 -17.02
CA LYS A 176 -5.00 8.58 -18.49
C LYS A 176 -4.50 7.30 -19.16
N ASP A 177 -3.75 6.49 -18.42
CA ASP A 177 -3.31 5.15 -18.83
C ASP A 177 -3.20 4.23 -17.60
N CYS A 178 -3.32 2.94 -17.82
CA CYS A 178 -3.22 1.90 -16.80
C CYS A 178 -2.28 0.78 -17.26
N LEU A 179 -1.24 0.53 -16.47
CA LEU A 179 -0.22 -0.49 -16.71
C LEU A 179 -0.48 -1.70 -15.81
N GLY A 180 -0.70 -2.86 -16.42
CA GLY A 180 -1.00 -4.10 -15.71
C GLY A 180 -0.33 -5.31 -16.33
N ASP A 181 -0.14 -6.36 -15.55
CA ASP A 181 0.36 -7.63 -16.07
C ASP A 181 -0.77 -8.46 -16.72
N GLY A 182 -0.48 -9.72 -17.07
CA GLY A 182 -1.47 -10.60 -17.69
C GLY A 182 -2.60 -11.06 -16.76
N GLY A 183 -2.49 -10.86 -15.44
CA GLY A 183 -3.55 -11.13 -14.47
C GLY A 183 -4.77 -10.21 -14.65
N TYR A 184 -4.57 -9.06 -15.28
CA TYR A 184 -5.61 -8.08 -15.60
C TYR A 184 -6.17 -8.21 -17.02
N ASP A 185 -5.70 -9.18 -17.82
CA ASP A 185 -6.18 -9.44 -19.20
C ASP A 185 -7.60 -10.04 -19.21
N SER A 186 -8.63 -9.21 -18.99
CA SER A 186 -10.04 -9.62 -18.95
C SER A 186 -10.98 -8.61 -19.62
N GLU A 187 -12.08 -9.10 -20.19
CA GLU A 187 -13.07 -8.23 -20.85
C GLU A 187 -13.67 -7.18 -19.90
N LYS A 188 -13.82 -7.53 -18.61
CA LYS A 188 -14.34 -6.65 -17.56
C LYS A 188 -13.41 -5.47 -17.34
N VAL A 189 -12.11 -5.72 -17.16
CA VAL A 189 -11.09 -4.70 -16.92
C VAL A 189 -11.03 -3.69 -18.05
N PHE A 190 -10.96 -4.16 -19.30
CA PHE A 190 -10.90 -3.26 -20.46
C PHE A 190 -12.16 -2.40 -20.61
N LYS A 191 -13.35 -2.92 -20.29
CA LYS A 191 -14.59 -2.13 -20.29
C LYS A 191 -14.62 -1.07 -19.18
N ILE A 192 -14.08 -1.37 -17.99
CA ILE A 192 -13.97 -0.38 -16.90
C ILE A 192 -13.05 0.77 -17.35
N LEU A 193 -11.90 0.43 -17.94
CA LEU A 193 -10.93 1.40 -18.43
C LEU A 193 -11.50 2.26 -19.57
N GLU A 194 -12.21 1.66 -20.52
CA GLU A 194 -12.89 2.41 -21.59
C GLU A 194 -13.91 3.40 -21.03
N LYS A 195 -14.72 3.00 -20.04
CA LYS A 195 -15.69 3.89 -19.37
C LYS A 195 -15.00 5.06 -18.64
N LYS A 196 -13.78 4.83 -18.14
CA LYS A 196 -12.92 5.86 -17.53
C LYS A 196 -12.12 6.67 -18.56
N GLY A 197 -12.32 6.45 -19.86
CA GLY A 197 -11.66 7.20 -20.94
C GLY A 197 -10.30 6.65 -21.37
N VAL A 198 -9.88 5.50 -20.85
CA VAL A 198 -8.61 4.84 -21.22
C VAL A 198 -8.87 3.87 -22.38
N GLY A 199 -8.70 4.35 -23.60
CA GLY A 199 -8.99 3.57 -24.82
C GLY A 199 -7.94 2.51 -25.20
N SER A 200 -6.68 2.70 -24.82
CA SER A 200 -5.59 1.77 -25.14
C SER A 200 -4.68 1.60 -23.92
N PRO A 201 -5.09 0.79 -22.92
CA PRO A 201 -4.33 0.62 -21.70
C PRO A 201 -3.10 -0.27 -21.92
N GLY A 202 -2.00 0.04 -21.22
CA GLY A 202 -0.80 -0.80 -21.18
C GLY A 202 -0.94 -2.09 -20.34
N ILE A 203 -1.99 -2.87 -20.55
CA ILE A 203 -2.18 -4.19 -19.92
C ILE A 203 -1.62 -5.27 -20.84
N LYS A 204 -0.74 -6.12 -20.30
CA LYS A 204 -0.10 -7.17 -21.11
C LYS A 204 -1.11 -8.23 -21.54
N ILE A 205 -1.26 -8.41 -22.85
CA ILE A 205 -2.17 -9.40 -23.44
C ILE A 205 -1.40 -10.68 -23.82
N ARG A 206 -2.08 -11.83 -23.76
CA ARG A 206 -1.52 -13.10 -24.27
C ARG A 206 -1.27 -13.02 -25.78
N LYS A 207 -0.11 -13.50 -26.24
CA LYS A 207 0.32 -13.46 -27.66
C LYS A 207 -0.75 -13.94 -28.66
N ASN A 208 -1.50 -15.00 -28.32
CA ASN A 208 -2.52 -15.59 -29.18
C ASN A 208 -3.95 -15.24 -28.72
N ALA A 209 -4.14 -14.10 -28.06
CA ALA A 209 -5.46 -13.64 -27.63
C ALA A 209 -6.39 -13.44 -28.83
N ARG A 210 -7.67 -13.74 -28.67
CA ARG A 210 -8.67 -13.49 -29.71
C ARG A 210 -8.83 -11.98 -29.92
N THR A 211 -8.67 -11.55 -31.16
CA THR A 211 -8.97 -10.19 -31.60
C THR A 211 -10.48 -10.00 -31.78
N GLY A 212 -10.95 -8.76 -31.74
CA GLY A 212 -12.37 -8.46 -31.92
C GLY A 212 -12.66 -6.96 -31.86
N LEU A 213 -13.95 -6.61 -31.94
CA LEU A 213 -14.41 -5.22 -31.86
C LEU A 213 -14.52 -4.70 -30.42
N SER A 214 -14.48 -5.59 -29.42
CA SER A 214 -14.49 -5.17 -28.03
C SER A 214 -13.19 -4.45 -27.64
N PRO A 215 -13.18 -3.66 -26.55
CA PRO A 215 -11.97 -2.93 -26.14
C PRO A 215 -10.76 -3.85 -25.94
N ARG A 216 -10.97 -4.99 -25.27
CA ARG A 216 -9.93 -6.03 -25.13
C ARG A 216 -9.51 -6.61 -26.48
N GLY A 217 -10.47 -6.89 -27.36
CA GLY A 217 -10.22 -7.44 -28.70
C GLY A 217 -9.42 -6.50 -29.60
N GLN A 218 -9.65 -5.18 -29.49
CA GLN A 218 -8.90 -4.15 -30.20
C GLN A 218 -7.47 -4.05 -29.65
N ALA A 219 -7.31 -4.04 -28.34
CA ALA A 219 -5.99 -4.06 -27.70
C ALA A 219 -5.21 -5.35 -28.06
N ALA A 220 -5.88 -6.49 -28.16
CA ALA A 220 -5.26 -7.75 -28.60
C ALA A 220 -4.77 -7.68 -30.05
N LYS A 221 -5.55 -7.04 -30.94
CA LYS A 221 -5.17 -6.80 -32.34
C LYS A 221 -3.93 -5.91 -32.41
N GLU A 222 -3.93 -4.81 -31.67
CA GLU A 222 -2.80 -3.90 -31.56
C GLU A 222 -1.52 -4.60 -31.06
N PHE A 223 -1.64 -5.40 -29.99
CA PHE A 223 -0.51 -6.17 -29.44
C PHE A 223 0.10 -7.14 -30.47
N GLN A 224 -0.74 -7.77 -31.30
CA GLN A 224 -0.30 -8.70 -32.35
C GLN A 224 0.33 -7.99 -33.54
N GLU A 225 -0.21 -6.84 -33.95
CA GLU A 225 0.30 -6.06 -35.08
C GLU A 225 1.64 -5.39 -34.78
N LEU A 226 1.79 -4.80 -33.58
CA LEU A 226 3.03 -4.15 -33.16
C LEU A 226 4.10 -5.17 -32.73
N GLY A 227 3.68 -6.28 -32.15
CA GLY A 227 4.58 -7.18 -31.42
C GLY A 227 5.03 -6.59 -30.08
N HIS A 228 5.62 -7.43 -29.22
CA HIS A 228 5.89 -7.10 -27.82
C HIS A 228 6.80 -5.89 -27.62
N GLU A 229 7.88 -5.76 -28.39
CA GLU A 229 8.87 -4.68 -28.18
C GLU A 229 8.33 -3.30 -28.57
N GLU A 230 7.65 -3.19 -29.71
CA GLU A 230 7.05 -1.92 -30.14
C GLU A 230 5.82 -1.57 -29.28
N TRP A 231 5.01 -2.56 -28.90
CA TRP A 231 3.92 -2.37 -27.94
C TRP A 231 4.43 -1.84 -26.60
N LYS A 232 5.52 -2.42 -26.07
CA LYS A 232 6.14 -1.99 -24.81
C LYS A 232 6.63 -0.54 -24.88
N LYS A 233 7.17 -0.11 -26.02
CA LYS A 233 7.58 1.30 -26.24
C LYS A 233 6.37 2.22 -26.31
N LYS A 234 5.34 1.84 -27.07
CA LYS A 234 4.12 2.65 -27.27
C LYS A 234 3.40 2.95 -25.97
N HIS A 235 3.21 1.94 -25.11
CA HIS A 235 2.55 2.09 -23.81
C HIS A 235 3.50 2.48 -22.67
N GLU A 236 4.77 2.74 -22.98
CA GLU A 236 5.81 2.94 -21.97
C GLU A 236 5.79 1.86 -20.87
N TYR A 237 5.43 0.62 -21.22
CA TYR A 237 5.07 -0.46 -20.29
C TYR A 237 6.19 -0.82 -19.32
N GLY A 238 7.43 -0.46 -19.66
CA GLY A 238 8.56 -0.51 -18.74
C GLY A 238 8.24 0.16 -17.39
N LYS A 239 7.52 1.29 -17.38
CA LYS A 239 7.13 2.06 -16.20
C LYS A 239 6.34 1.28 -15.14
N ARG A 240 5.80 0.09 -15.48
CA ARG A 240 5.20 -0.85 -14.51
C ARG A 240 6.16 -1.23 -13.37
N TRP A 241 7.48 -1.09 -13.56
CA TRP A 241 8.46 -1.27 -12.48
C TRP A 241 8.17 -0.41 -11.23
N ALA A 242 7.38 0.67 -11.35
CA ALA A 242 6.99 1.51 -10.23
C ALA A 242 6.26 0.72 -9.13
N VAL A 243 5.25 -0.09 -9.49
CA VAL A 243 4.48 -0.88 -8.51
C VAL A 243 5.29 -2.05 -7.95
N GLU A 244 6.09 -2.73 -8.78
CA GLU A 244 7.01 -3.77 -8.32
C GLU A 244 8.06 -3.22 -7.34
N GLY A 245 8.60 -2.05 -7.66
CA GLY A 245 9.54 -1.31 -6.83
C GLY A 245 8.92 -0.91 -5.50
N PHE A 246 7.67 -0.44 -5.51
CA PHE A 246 6.90 -0.11 -4.33
C PHE A 246 6.73 -1.32 -3.42
N PHE A 247 6.25 -2.47 -3.94
CA PHE A 247 6.13 -3.70 -3.16
C PHE A 247 7.46 -4.13 -2.54
N SER A 248 8.53 -4.13 -3.35
CA SER A 248 9.85 -4.53 -2.89
C SER A 248 10.35 -3.62 -1.76
N ALA A 249 10.03 -2.33 -1.82
CA ALA A 249 10.41 -1.38 -0.79
C ALA A 249 9.61 -1.54 0.51
N VAL A 250 8.28 -1.67 0.43
CA VAL A 250 7.41 -1.95 1.59
C VAL A 250 7.89 -3.22 2.32
N LYS A 251 8.13 -4.29 1.57
CA LYS A 251 8.57 -5.59 2.10
C LYS A 251 9.95 -5.53 2.75
N ARG A 252 10.87 -4.71 2.22
CA ARG A 252 12.18 -4.46 2.84
C ARG A 252 12.07 -3.65 4.13
N CYS A 253 11.13 -2.71 4.23
CA CYS A 253 10.94 -1.88 5.41
C CYS A 253 10.15 -2.58 6.53
N PHE A 254 9.12 -3.36 6.19
CA PHE A 254 8.14 -3.88 7.17
C PHE A 254 8.00 -5.41 7.15
N GLY A 255 8.83 -6.10 6.38
CA GLY A 255 8.82 -7.54 6.23
C GLY A 255 7.66 -8.05 5.36
N GLU A 256 7.69 -9.35 5.07
CA GLU A 256 6.74 -10.03 4.18
C GLU A 256 5.67 -10.82 4.93
N THR A 257 5.42 -10.49 6.19
CA THR A 257 4.53 -11.26 7.05
C THR A 257 3.53 -10.40 7.81
N VAL A 258 2.42 -10.99 8.25
CA VAL A 258 1.48 -10.38 9.21
C VAL A 258 1.49 -11.11 10.55
N ARG A 259 1.34 -10.35 11.64
CA ARG A 259 1.27 -10.82 13.04
C ARG A 259 -0.15 -11.08 13.52
N ALA A 260 -1.14 -10.38 12.96
CA ALA A 260 -2.54 -10.53 13.33
C ALA A 260 -3.07 -11.93 13.01
N ALA A 261 -3.90 -12.47 13.91
CA ALA A 261 -4.48 -13.80 13.77
C ALA A 261 -5.89 -13.81 13.15
N SER A 262 -6.65 -12.72 13.27
CA SER A 262 -7.97 -12.61 12.66
C SER A 262 -7.87 -12.04 11.25
N PRO A 263 -8.73 -12.46 10.30
CA PRO A 263 -8.72 -11.92 8.93
C PRO A 263 -8.81 -10.39 8.88
N ALA A 264 -9.74 -9.79 9.63
CA ALA A 264 -9.88 -8.33 9.72
C ALA A 264 -8.62 -7.66 10.32
N GLY A 265 -7.93 -8.32 11.25
CA GLY A 265 -6.67 -7.82 11.80
C GLY A 265 -5.54 -7.87 10.78
N MET A 266 -5.46 -8.93 9.98
CA MET A 266 -4.46 -9.06 8.91
C MET A 266 -4.64 -7.98 7.84
N VAL A 267 -5.89 -7.74 7.41
CA VAL A 267 -6.22 -6.66 6.46
C VAL A 267 -5.78 -5.31 7.01
N ARG A 268 -6.12 -5.00 8.27
CA ARG A 268 -5.69 -3.75 8.92
C ARG A 268 -4.17 -3.63 9.02
N GLU A 269 -3.47 -4.70 9.37
CA GLU A 269 -2.00 -4.70 9.46
C GLU A 269 -1.35 -4.45 8.10
N VAL A 270 -1.85 -5.08 7.03
CA VAL A 270 -1.38 -4.81 5.67
C VAL A 270 -1.64 -3.37 5.27
N LYS A 271 -2.89 -2.89 5.37
CA LYS A 271 -3.25 -1.51 4.99
C LYS A 271 -2.40 -0.51 5.78
N ARG A 272 -2.13 -0.78 7.06
CA ARG A 272 -1.22 0.02 7.90
C ARG A 272 0.22 0.02 7.37
N LYS A 273 0.84 -1.14 7.11
CA LYS A 273 2.21 -1.22 6.59
C LYS A 273 2.38 -0.45 5.28
N PHE A 274 1.44 -0.68 4.35
CA PHE A 274 1.49 -0.07 3.03
C PHE A 274 1.25 1.44 3.08
N GLY A 275 0.30 1.89 3.90
CA GLY A 275 0.06 3.32 4.10
C GLY A 275 1.22 4.02 4.82
N LEU A 276 1.79 3.41 5.87
CA LEU A 276 2.93 4.01 6.60
C LEU A 276 4.13 4.18 5.69
N TYR A 277 4.36 3.26 4.75
CA TYR A 277 5.42 3.40 3.75
C TYR A 277 5.25 4.69 2.93
N ASN A 278 4.01 5.02 2.57
CA ASN A 278 3.69 6.22 1.79
C ASN A 278 3.98 7.52 2.56
N LEU A 279 3.82 7.53 3.87
CA LEU A 279 4.19 8.69 4.71
C LEU A 279 5.71 8.90 4.70
N VAL A 280 6.46 7.80 4.82
CA VAL A 280 7.93 7.80 4.85
C VAL A 280 8.55 8.18 3.49
N THR A 281 7.80 8.06 2.40
CA THR A 281 8.27 8.44 1.05
C THR A 281 8.07 9.91 0.69
N LYS A 282 7.28 10.66 1.45
CA LYS A 282 6.97 12.08 1.18
C LYS A 282 8.04 13.10 1.64
N ILE A 283 9.18 12.61 2.12
CA ILE A 283 10.25 13.39 2.78
C ILE A 283 11.47 13.46 1.86
#